data_AF-A0A3D4CGW4-F1
#
_entry.id   AF-A0A3D4CGW4-F1
#
_cell.length_a   1.000
_cell.length_b   1.000
_cell.length_c   1.000
_cell.angle_alpha   90.00
_cell.angle_beta   90.00
_cell.angle_gamma   90.00
#
_symmetry.space_group_name_H-M   'P 1'
#
loop_
_entity.id
_entity.type
_entity.pdbx_description
1 polymer ?
#
loop_
_entity_poly.entity_id
_entity_poly.type
_entity_poly.pdbx_seq_one_letter_code
_entity_poly.pdbx_strand_id
1 'polypeptide(L)'
;TESSKENIDVEADYFMTKFSLQTVNQFNNGKVYIFGGLTNWEILPEYEMKWNAQTQKFENELWLKQGYYNYYYAYVRDNDGGKVDLTDMEGSYSQTENDYYIFVYFRQQSENFDRLLAVFRNNSLRRY
;
A
#
# COMPACT_ATOMS: atom_id res chain seq x y z
N THR A 1 24.85 -7.55 32.89
CA THR A 1 25.36 -7.01 31.63
C THR A 1 24.16 -6.50 30.89
N GLU A 2 23.95 -5.19 30.92
CA GLU A 2 22.70 -4.54 30.51
C GLU A 2 22.45 -4.73 29.02
N SER A 3 21.23 -5.15 28.71
CA SER A 3 20.63 -5.20 27.38
C SER A 3 20.76 -3.82 26.71
N SER A 4 21.71 -3.67 25.78
CA SER A 4 21.68 -2.58 24.81
C SER A 4 20.35 -2.65 24.07
N LYS A 5 19.50 -1.64 24.24
CA LYS A 5 18.28 -1.51 23.42
C LYS A 5 18.74 -1.31 21.98
N GLU A 6 18.54 -2.33 21.14
CA GLU A 6 18.80 -2.23 19.71
C GLU A 6 18.01 -1.05 19.13
N ASN A 7 18.72 -0.13 18.48
CA ASN A 7 18.10 1.03 17.83
C ASN A 7 17.88 0.70 16.35
N ILE A 8 16.74 0.08 16.08
CA ILE A 8 16.30 -0.35 14.75
C ILE A 8 16.30 0.82 13.73
N ASP A 9 16.17 2.07 14.18
CA ASP A 9 16.18 3.23 13.28
C ASP A 9 17.56 3.47 12.64
N VAL A 10 18.65 3.05 13.28
CA VAL A 10 20.02 3.26 12.77
C VAL A 10 20.82 1.97 12.57
N GLU A 11 20.39 0.87 13.17
CA GLU A 11 21.11 -0.41 13.15
C GLU A 11 20.54 -1.42 12.15
N ALA A 12 19.32 -1.20 11.63
CA ALA A 12 18.73 -2.13 10.68
C ALA A 12 19.28 -1.97 9.25
N ASP A 13 19.70 -3.09 8.69
CA ASP A 13 20.27 -3.20 7.34
C ASP A 13 19.20 -3.18 6.24
N TYR A 14 19.62 -2.86 5.02
CA TYR A 14 18.80 -3.00 3.82
C TYR A 14 19.08 -4.33 3.11
N PHE A 15 18.01 -4.98 2.66
CA PHE A 15 18.07 -6.23 1.91
C PHE A 15 17.34 -6.09 0.57
N MET A 16 17.91 -6.72 -0.46
CA MET A 16 17.24 -6.85 -1.75
C MET A 16 16.12 -7.86 -1.63
N THR A 17 14.88 -7.38 -1.67
CA THR A 17 13.66 -8.18 -1.56
C THR A 17 13.08 -8.43 -2.94
N LYS A 18 12.91 -9.71 -3.30
CA LYS A 18 12.31 -10.11 -4.58
C LYS A 18 10.82 -10.38 -4.39
N PHE A 19 9.99 -9.57 -5.03
CA PHE A 19 8.54 -9.75 -5.08
C PHE A 19 8.18 -10.58 -6.30
N SER A 20 7.25 -11.52 -6.15
CA SER A 20 6.81 -12.41 -7.21
C SER A 20 5.30 -12.67 -7.08
N LEU A 21 4.52 -12.23 -8.05
CA LEU A 21 3.10 -12.50 -8.16
C LEU A 21 2.83 -13.45 -9.32
N GLN A 22 2.34 -14.65 -9.02
CA GLN A 22 1.97 -15.63 -10.04
C GLN A 22 0.57 -15.34 -10.56
N THR A 23 0.41 -15.33 -11.89
CA THR A 23 -0.88 -15.11 -12.54
C THR A 23 -1.04 -16.06 -13.72
N VAL A 24 -2.28 -16.22 -14.20
CA VAL A 24 -2.56 -17.09 -15.35
C VAL A 24 -2.20 -16.41 -16.67
N ASN A 25 -2.32 -15.08 -16.75
CA ASN A 25 -2.16 -14.31 -17.99
C ASN A 25 -1.49 -12.96 -17.73
N GLN A 26 -0.70 -12.48 -18.70
CA GLN A 26 -0.28 -11.09 -18.74
C GLN A 26 -1.49 -10.17 -18.91
N PHE A 27 -1.52 -9.08 -18.16
CA PHE A 27 -2.48 -7.99 -18.36
C PHE A 27 -2.00 -7.09 -19.50
N ASN A 28 -2.88 -6.84 -20.48
CA ASN A 28 -2.53 -6.08 -21.69
C ASN A 28 -2.95 -4.61 -21.64
N ASN A 29 -3.76 -4.21 -20.66
CA ASN A 29 -4.42 -2.91 -20.58
C ASN A 29 -4.13 -2.15 -19.27
N GLY A 30 -2.96 -2.42 -18.68
CA GLY A 30 -2.55 -1.80 -17.44
C GLY A 30 -1.31 -2.45 -16.85
N LYS A 31 -0.91 -1.93 -15.69
CA LYS A 31 0.33 -2.26 -15.01
C LYS A 31 0.06 -2.70 -13.58
N VAL A 32 0.92 -3.57 -13.07
CA VAL A 32 0.86 -4.05 -11.69
C VAL A 32 1.93 -3.34 -10.87
N TYR A 33 1.58 -2.91 -9.67
CA TYR A 33 2.49 -2.22 -8.75
C TYR A 33 2.47 -2.89 -7.37
N ILE A 34 3.60 -2.84 -6.68
CA ILE A 34 3.62 -3.01 -5.22
C ILE A 34 3.06 -1.72 -4.61
N PHE A 35 2.13 -1.83 -3.67
CA PHE A 35 1.40 -0.69 -3.13
C PHE A 35 1.19 -0.81 -1.62
N GLY A 36 1.30 0.29 -0.88
CA GLY A 36 0.98 0.34 0.54
C GLY A 36 1.80 1.37 1.30
N GLY A 37 1.93 1.18 2.62
CA GLY A 37 2.73 2.10 3.45
C GLY A 37 4.19 2.20 3.02
N LEU A 38 4.77 1.13 2.47
CA LEU A 38 6.16 1.11 1.99
C LEU A 38 6.39 1.98 0.75
N THR A 39 5.33 2.29 -0.02
CA THR A 39 5.37 3.15 -1.20
C THR A 39 4.75 4.52 -0.92
N ASN A 40 4.55 4.85 0.36
CA ASN A 40 3.82 6.04 0.81
C ASN A 40 2.41 6.17 0.17
N TRP A 41 1.77 5.04 -0.16
CA TRP A 41 0.49 5.00 -0.87
C TRP A 41 0.49 5.67 -2.25
N GLU A 42 1.66 5.74 -2.91
CA GLU A 42 1.83 6.30 -4.25
C GLU A 42 2.12 5.22 -5.30
N ILE A 43 1.76 5.51 -6.55
CA ILE A 43 2.11 4.72 -7.73
C ILE A 43 3.35 5.33 -8.36
N LEU A 44 4.51 4.71 -8.12
CA LEU A 44 5.79 5.16 -8.67
C LEU A 44 6.40 4.09 -9.59
N PRO A 45 7.16 4.49 -10.63
CA PRO A 45 7.76 3.55 -11.58
C PRO A 45 8.69 2.52 -10.92
N GLU A 46 9.39 2.85 -9.83
CA GLU A 46 10.25 1.89 -9.12
C GLU A 46 9.47 0.70 -8.54
N TYR A 47 8.18 0.87 -8.27
CA TYR A 47 7.33 -0.18 -7.69
C TYR A 47 6.56 -0.97 -8.75
N GLU A 48 6.77 -0.67 -10.05
CA GLU A 48 6.15 -1.40 -11.17
C GLU A 48 6.69 -2.84 -11.25
N MET A 49 5.77 -3.80 -11.20
CA MET A 49 6.08 -5.21 -11.41
C MET A 49 6.14 -5.53 -12.90
N LYS A 50 7.17 -6.27 -13.31
CA LYS A 50 7.39 -6.62 -14.71
C LYS A 50 6.99 -8.06 -14.99
N TRP A 51 6.25 -8.28 -16.08
CA TRP A 51 5.88 -9.63 -16.50
C TRP A 51 7.09 -10.39 -17.03
N ASN A 52 7.32 -11.59 -16.49
CA ASN A 52 8.28 -12.55 -16.95
C ASN A 52 7.56 -13.73 -17.61
N ALA A 53 7.64 -13.82 -18.94
CA ALA A 53 6.96 -14.85 -19.73
C ALA A 53 7.51 -16.27 -19.50
N GLN A 54 8.75 -16.42 -19.03
CA GLN A 54 9.35 -17.73 -18.76
C GLN A 54 8.81 -18.32 -17.46
N THR A 55 8.65 -17.49 -16.42
CA THR A 55 8.17 -17.92 -15.10
C THR A 55 6.67 -17.73 -14.91
N GLN A 56 6.01 -17.05 -15.86
CA GLN A 56 4.59 -16.66 -15.81
C GLN A 56 4.25 -15.88 -14.54
N LYS A 57 5.13 -14.94 -14.17
CA LYS A 57 5.03 -14.14 -12.96
C LYS A 57 5.29 -12.68 -13.24
N PHE A 58 4.67 -11.83 -12.44
CA PHE A 58 5.09 -10.46 -12.27
C PHE A 58 6.20 -10.43 -11.21
N GLU A 59 7.32 -9.77 -11.51
CA GLU A 59 8.51 -9.75 -10.67
C GLU A 59 9.03 -8.31 -10.49
N ASN A 60 9.50 -7.98 -9.29
CA ASN A 60 10.23 -6.74 -8.99
C ASN A 60 11.22 -6.97 -7.84
N GLU A 61 12.30 -6.20 -7.80
CA GLU A 61 13.32 -6.27 -6.76
C GLU A 61 13.49 -4.89 -6.12
N LEU A 62 13.29 -4.80 -4.80
CA LEU A 62 13.38 -3.54 -4.04
C LEU A 62 14.35 -3.69 -2.88
N TRP A 63 15.16 -2.66 -2.63
CA TRP A 63 15.90 -2.53 -1.39
C TRP A 63 14.97 -2.09 -0.27
N LEU A 64 14.77 -2.94 0.73
CA LEU A 64 13.95 -2.63 1.90
C LEU A 64 14.80 -2.72 3.16
N LYS A 65 14.60 -1.76 4.05
CA LYS A 65 15.18 -1.80 5.39
C LYS A 65 14.59 -2.99 6.16
N GLN A 66 15.34 -3.59 7.07
CA GLN A 66 14.83 -4.67 7.92
C GLN A 66 13.61 -4.18 8.71
N GLY A 67 12.49 -4.88 8.58
CA GLY A 67 11.25 -4.48 9.22
C GLY A 67 10.07 -5.33 8.79
N TYR A 68 8.93 -5.02 9.38
CA TYR A 68 7.65 -5.62 9.02
C TYR A 68 6.89 -4.68 8.09
N TYR A 69 6.54 -5.17 6.90
CA TYR A 69 5.82 -4.41 5.89
C TYR A 69 4.56 -5.15 5.46
N ASN A 70 3.44 -4.42 5.48
CA ASN A 70 2.23 -4.82 4.78
C ASN A 70 2.21 -4.15 3.40
N TYR A 71 1.76 -4.89 2.40
CA TYR A 71 1.67 -4.43 1.03
C TYR A 71 0.53 -5.13 0.31
N TYR A 72 0.12 -4.54 -0.80
CA TYR A 72 -0.85 -5.06 -1.76
C TYR A 72 -0.23 -5.08 -3.15
N TYR A 73 -0.80 -5.89 -4.03
CA TYR A 73 -0.64 -5.71 -5.46
C TYR A 73 -1.77 -4.84 -6.00
N ALA A 74 -1.40 -3.72 -6.59
CA ALA A 74 -2.34 -2.81 -7.23
C ALA A 74 -2.31 -2.97 -8.75
N TYR A 75 -3.48 -2.94 -9.38
CA TYR A 75 -3.60 -2.85 -10.82
C TYR A 75 -4.02 -1.44 -11.23
N VAL A 76 -3.28 -0.84 -12.17
CA VAL A 76 -3.56 0.50 -12.71
C VAL A 76 -3.79 0.37 -14.20
N ARG A 77 -5.01 0.67 -14.65
CA ARG A 77 -5.40 0.61 -16.07
C ARG A 77 -4.94 1.86 -16.80
N ASP A 78 -4.44 1.70 -18.03
CA ASP A 78 -3.85 2.81 -18.79
C ASP A 78 -4.83 3.98 -19.03
N ASN A 79 -6.14 3.70 -19.11
CA ASN A 79 -7.18 4.68 -19.45
C ASN A 79 -7.99 5.17 -18.24
N ASP A 80 -7.64 4.81 -17.01
CA ASP A 80 -8.44 5.14 -15.81
C ASP A 80 -7.86 6.30 -14.98
N GLY A 81 -7.03 7.14 -15.61
CA GLY A 81 -6.48 8.35 -14.99
C GLY A 81 -5.56 8.10 -13.80
N GLY A 82 -4.93 6.92 -13.72
CA GLY A 82 -4.06 6.54 -12.60
C GLY A 82 -4.83 6.04 -11.37
N LYS A 83 -6.11 5.70 -11.50
CA LYS A 83 -6.89 5.09 -10.42
C LYS A 83 -6.28 3.75 -10.01
N VAL A 84 -6.04 3.61 -8.71
CA VAL A 84 -5.52 2.39 -8.09
C VAL A 84 -6.69 1.42 -7.85
N ASP A 85 -6.60 0.22 -8.43
CA ASP A 85 -7.55 -0.87 -8.17
C ASP A 85 -6.85 -2.02 -7.46
N LEU A 86 -7.30 -2.33 -6.24
CA LEU A 86 -6.81 -3.48 -5.47
C LEU A 86 -7.65 -4.73 -5.71
N THR A 87 -8.88 -4.57 -6.22
CA THR A 87 -9.89 -5.63 -6.27
C THR A 87 -9.50 -6.76 -7.20
N ASP A 88 -8.85 -6.42 -8.33
CA ASP A 88 -8.44 -7.40 -9.34
C ASP A 88 -7.41 -8.40 -8.82
N MET A 89 -6.58 -7.98 -7.85
CA MET A 89 -5.48 -8.79 -7.33
C MET A 89 -5.77 -9.34 -5.93
N GLU A 90 -6.29 -8.50 -5.04
CA GLU A 90 -6.52 -8.81 -3.63
C GLU A 90 -7.96 -9.27 -3.36
N GLY A 91 -8.88 -9.00 -4.29
CA GLY A 91 -10.31 -9.23 -4.11
C GLY A 91 -10.99 -8.16 -3.26
N SER A 92 -12.27 -8.39 -2.94
CA SER A 92 -13.05 -7.54 -2.04
C SER A 92 -13.91 -8.42 -1.14
N TYR A 93 -13.55 -8.50 0.14
CA TYR A 93 -14.19 -9.38 1.11
C TYR A 93 -14.71 -8.56 2.30
N SER A 94 -15.99 -8.72 2.63
CA SER A 94 -16.62 -7.97 3.73
C SER A 94 -16.08 -8.32 5.11
N GLN A 95 -15.46 -9.50 5.25
CA GLN A 95 -14.88 -9.99 6.50
C GLN A 95 -13.48 -9.39 6.77
N THR A 96 -12.87 -8.70 5.80
CA THR A 96 -11.54 -8.12 5.98
C THR A 96 -11.57 -7.03 7.05
N GLU A 97 -10.63 -7.10 7.98
CA GLU A 97 -10.43 -6.08 9.00
C GLU A 97 -9.89 -4.80 8.36
N ASN A 98 -10.64 -3.71 8.51
CA ASN A 98 -10.27 -2.40 7.97
C ASN A 98 -10.50 -1.33 9.03
N ASP A 99 -9.58 -0.39 9.12
CA ASP A 99 -9.73 0.84 9.91
C ASP A 99 -10.28 1.97 9.03
N TYR A 100 -11.39 2.55 9.44
CA TYR A 100 -12.03 3.70 8.80
C TYR A 100 -11.83 4.93 9.66
N TYR A 101 -11.30 5.99 9.06
CA TYR A 101 -11.14 7.29 9.68
C TYR A 101 -12.17 8.28 9.12
N ILE A 102 -12.91 8.94 10.00
CA ILE A 102 -13.90 9.96 9.64
C ILE A 102 -13.40 11.30 10.18
N PHE A 103 -13.20 12.27 9.28
CA PHE A 103 -12.74 13.61 9.61
C PHE A 103 -13.89 14.60 9.44
N VAL A 104 -14.24 15.32 10.49
CA VAL A 104 -15.29 16.34 10.47
C VAL A 104 -14.65 17.71 10.40
N TYR A 105 -14.78 18.37 9.26
CA TYR A 105 -14.28 19.72 9.02
C TYR A 105 -15.39 20.76 9.12
N PHE A 106 -15.05 21.95 9.61
CA PHE A 106 -15.93 23.11 9.63
C PHE A 106 -15.19 24.36 9.17
N ARG A 107 -15.82 25.12 8.28
CA ARG A 107 -15.35 26.42 7.80
C ARG A 107 -16.39 27.48 8.09
N GLN A 108 -16.05 28.48 8.89
CA GLN A 108 -16.91 29.64 9.07
C GLN A 108 -16.74 30.60 7.89
N GLN A 109 -17.80 31.35 7.54
CA GLN A 109 -17.84 32.19 6.34
C GLN A 109 -16.75 33.28 6.30
N SER A 110 -16.18 33.65 7.46
CA SER A 110 -15.10 34.64 7.59
C SER A 110 -13.70 34.02 7.69
N GLU A 111 -13.59 32.68 7.68
CA GLU A 111 -12.31 31.98 7.82
C GLU A 111 -11.76 31.53 6.48
N ASN A 112 -10.43 31.61 6.34
CA ASN A 112 -9.71 31.17 5.14
C ASN A 112 -9.09 29.76 5.31
N PHE A 113 -9.54 29.00 6.31
CA PHE A 113 -9.04 27.65 6.59
C PHE A 113 -10.16 26.73 7.08
N ASP A 114 -9.99 25.43 6.89
CA ASP A 114 -10.87 24.40 7.44
C ASP A 114 -10.40 23.98 8.82
N ARG A 115 -11.28 24.08 9.81
CA ARG A 115 -11.03 23.53 11.15
C ARG A 115 -11.39 22.05 11.16
N LEU A 116 -10.43 21.21 11.56
CA LEU A 116 -10.73 19.83 11.92
C LEU A 116 -11.35 19.82 13.32
N LEU A 117 -12.66 19.61 13.39
CA LEU A 117 -13.39 19.61 14.66
C LEU A 117 -13.33 18.25 15.36
N ALA A 118 -13.34 17.15 14.59
CA ALA A 118 -13.33 15.81 15.15
C ALA A 118 -12.69 14.79 14.21
N VAL A 119 -12.10 13.75 14.82
CA VAL A 119 -11.59 12.56 14.15
C VAL A 119 -12.17 11.34 14.84
N PHE A 120 -12.83 10.47 14.07
CA PHE A 120 -13.32 9.18 14.56
C PHE A 120 -12.55 8.06 13.86
N ARG A 121 -12.21 7.01 14.61
CA ARG A 121 -11.66 5.76 14.07
C ARG A 121 -12.59 4.62 14.42
N ASN A 122 -13.05 3.90 13.41
CA ASN A 122 -13.86 2.69 13.56
C ASN A 122 -13.20 1.53 12.82
N ASN A 123 -13.24 0.33 13.40
CA ASN A 123 -12.68 -0.87 12.81
C ASN A 123 -13.80 -1.84 12.45
N SER A 124 -13.74 -2.50 11.28
CA SER A 124 -14.82 -3.38 10.80
C SER A 124 -15.09 -4.61 11.66
N LEU A 125 -14.13 -5.08 12.47
CA LEU A 125 -14.30 -6.21 13.38
C LEU A 125 -14.73 -5.81 14.80
N ARG A 126 -14.47 -4.57 15.22
CA ARG A 126 -14.94 -4.07 16.52
C ARG A 126 -16.43 -3.70 16.43
N ARG A 127 -17.29 -4.65 16.75
CA ARG A 127 -18.68 -4.37 17.12
C ARG A 127 -18.72 -3.87 18.57
N TYR A 128 -19.53 -2.84 18.81
CA TYR A 128 -19.73 -2.15 20.09
C TYR A 128 -19.92 -3.08 21.29
#